data_AF-R5KZD4-F1
#
_entry.id   AF-R5KZD4-F1
#
_cell.length_a   1.000
_cell.length_b   1.000
_cell.length_c   1.000
_cell.angle_alpha   90.00
_cell.angle_beta   90.00
_cell.angle_gamma   90.00
#
_symmetry.space_group_name_H-M   'P 1'
#
loop_
_entity.id
_entity.type
_entity.pdbx_description
1 polymer ?
#
loop_
_entity_poly.entity_id
_entity_poly.type
_entity_poly.pdbx_seq_one_letter_code
_entity_poly.pdbx_strand_id
1 'polypeptide(L)' 'MKMNTQLGYVPVTFADLTDDEAFWRGCDGCVNVDVLKRTGRKYCICTGMLYDPAVHEGEPTPIELPEEVMRKIGK' A
#
# COMPACT_ATOMS: atom_id res chain seq x y z
N MET A 1 5.39 -9.46 8.45
CA MET A 1 5.96 -8.64 7.36
C MET A 1 6.50 -9.43 6.18
N LYS A 2 7.01 -10.67 6.37
CA LYS A 2 7.54 -11.50 5.29
C LYS A 2 6.61 -11.64 4.06
N MET A 3 5.31 -11.78 4.30
CA MET A 3 4.30 -11.89 3.23
C MET A 3 4.23 -10.64 2.35
N ASN A 4 4.11 -9.44 2.93
CA ASN A 4 4.02 -8.20 2.16
C ASN A 4 5.29 -7.93 1.35
N THR A 5 6.46 -8.26 1.92
CA THR A 5 7.74 -8.16 1.22
C THR A 5 7.84 -9.15 0.05
N GLN A 6 7.31 -10.37 0.20
CA GLN A 6 7.21 -11.31 -0.92
C GLN A 6 6.28 -10.84 -2.03
N LEU A 7 5.31 -9.98 -1.71
CA LEU A 7 4.41 -9.33 -2.67
C LEU A 7 5.00 -8.02 -3.25
N GLY A 8 6.27 -7.70 -2.97
CA GLY A 8 6.97 -6.52 -3.52
C GLY A 8 6.80 -5.23 -2.71
N TYR A 9 6.07 -5.25 -1.60
CA TYR A 9 5.94 -4.07 -0.76
C TYR A 9 7.18 -3.85 0.11
N VAL A 10 7.67 -2.62 0.13
CA VAL A 10 8.84 -2.20 0.91
C VAL A 10 8.44 -1.25 2.04
N PRO A 11 9.06 -1.34 3.23
CA PRO A 11 8.80 -0.40 4.31
C PRO A 11 9.34 0.98 3.93
N VAL A 12 8.56 2.02 4.23
CA VAL A 12 8.92 3.43 3.95
C VAL A 12 8.69 4.30 5.18
N THR A 13 9.17 5.53 5.13
CA THR A 13 8.85 6.50 6.18
C THR A 13 7.44 7.05 5.96
N PHE A 14 6.82 7.59 7.02
CA PHE A 14 5.50 8.22 6.90
C PHE A 14 5.51 9.46 5.99
N ALA A 15 6.67 10.10 5.81
CA ALA A 15 6.82 11.23 4.89
C ALA A 15 6.78 10.80 3.42
N ASP A 16 7.03 9.53 3.13
CA ASP A 16 6.96 8.98 1.76
C ASP A 16 5.55 8.48 1.41
N LEU A 17 4.66 8.36 2.39
CA LEU A 17 3.27 7.95 2.16
C LEU A 17 2.50 9.05 1.43
N THR A 18 1.42 8.66 0.74
CA THR A 18 0.55 9.60 0.02
C THR A 18 -0.11 10.61 0.96
N ASP A 19 -0.36 11.82 0.44
CA ASP A 19 -1.18 12.84 1.10
C ASP A 19 -2.68 12.69 0.81
N ASP A 20 -3.09 11.65 0.05
CA ASP A 20 -4.49 11.43 -0.31
C ASP A 20 -5.38 11.14 0.92
N GLU A 21 -6.38 12.02 1.14
CA GLU A 21 -7.37 11.87 2.20
C GLU A 21 -8.20 10.59 2.10
N ALA A 22 -8.39 10.02 0.90
CA ALA A 22 -9.06 8.72 0.75
C ALA A 22 -8.25 7.60 1.41
N PHE A 23 -6.92 7.62 1.29
CA PHE A 23 -6.04 6.68 1.98
C PHE A 23 -6.13 6.86 3.50
N TRP A 24 -6.01 8.11 3.98
CA TRP A 24 -6.00 8.41 5.42
C TRP A 24 -7.34 8.16 6.11
N ARG A 25 -8.47 8.27 5.41
CA ARG A 25 -9.80 7.87 5.92
C ARG A 25 -9.85 6.39 6.31
N GLY A 26 -9.06 5.53 5.67
CA GLY A 26 -8.93 4.12 6.08
C GLY A 26 -8.41 3.95 7.50
N CYS A 27 -7.63 4.91 8.01
CA CYS A 27 -7.10 4.87 9.37
C CYS A 27 -8.16 5.18 10.44
N ASP A 28 -9.32 5.72 10.10
CA ASP A 28 -10.36 6.09 11.08
C ASP A 28 -10.95 4.89 11.83
N GLY A 29 -10.89 3.69 11.24
CA GLY A 29 -11.28 2.44 11.89
C GLY A 29 -10.17 1.75 12.69
N CYS A 30 -8.94 2.29 12.69
CA CYS A 30 -7.81 1.68 13.37
C CYS A 30 -7.83 1.98 14.88
N VAL A 31 -7.50 0.99 15.71
CA VAL A 31 -7.35 1.16 17.17
C VAL A 31 -6.33 2.25 17.56
N ASN A 32 -5.36 2.56 16.70
CA ASN A 32 -4.30 3.55 16.94
C ASN A 32 -4.55 4.90 16.26
N VAL A 33 -5.78 5.17 15.79
CA VAL A 33 -6.12 6.40 15.06
C VAL A 33 -5.82 7.67 15.88
N ASP A 34 -5.94 7.60 17.21
CA ASP A 34 -5.62 8.70 18.12
C ASP A 34 -4.15 9.15 17.98
N VAL A 35 -3.24 8.18 17.86
CA VAL A 35 -1.80 8.42 17.68
C VAL A 35 -1.59 9.14 16.35
N LEU A 36 -2.20 8.65 15.27
CA LEU A 36 -2.07 9.26 13.96
C LEU A 36 -2.58 10.72 13.95
N LYS A 37 -3.71 10.98 14.61
CA LYS A 37 -4.31 12.32 14.68
C LYS A 37 -3.47 13.28 15.52
N ARG A 38 -3.00 12.87 16.70
CA ARG A 38 -2.20 13.75 17.58
C ARG A 38 -0.81 14.07 17.03
N THR A 39 -0.23 13.19 16.21
CA THR A 39 1.07 13.42 15.57
C THR A 39 0.96 14.21 14.27
N GLY A 40 -0.26 14.51 13.82
CA GLY A 40 -0.50 15.15 12.53
C GLY A 40 0.04 14.32 11.37
N ARG A 41 -0.17 12.99 11.42
CA ARG A 41 0.27 12.00 10.40
C ARG A 41 1.79 11.87 10.23
N LYS A 42 2.60 12.49 11.09
CA LYS A 42 4.07 12.39 11.01
C LYS A 42 4.60 10.99 11.35
N TYR A 43 3.89 10.25 12.19
CA TYR A 43 4.19 8.85 12.54
C TYR A 43 2.99 8.19 13.21
N CYS A 44 2.95 6.85 13.19
CA CYS A 44 1.99 6.02 13.91
C CYS A 44 2.68 4.74 14.40
N ILE A 45 1.96 3.89 15.14
CA ILE A 45 2.43 2.57 15.58
C ILE A 45 2.51 1.59 14.40
N CYS A 46 1.80 1.87 13.30
CA CYS A 46 1.83 1.08 12.08
C CYS A 46 3.15 1.25 11.32
N THR A 47 3.50 0.26 10.50
CA THR A 47 4.57 0.37 9.49
C THR A 47 3.96 0.75 8.15
N GLY A 48 4.35 1.91 7.60
CA GLY A 48 4.02 2.29 6.23
C GLY A 48 4.79 1.42 5.23
N MET A 49 4.11 0.98 4.16
CA MET A 49 4.74 0.23 3.09
C MET A 49 4.21 0.69 1.74
N LEU A 50 5.07 0.72 0.73
CA LEU A 50 4.72 1.07 -0.65
C LEU A 50 5.10 -0.04 -1.60
N TYR A 51 4.36 -0.12 -2.70
CA TYR A 51 4.66 -0.96 -3.85
C TYR A 51 4.89 -0.04 -5.04
N ASP A 52 5.99 -0.25 -5.76
CA ASP A 52 6.31 0.50 -6.97
C ASP A 52 6.11 -0.39 -8.21
N PRO A 53 5.03 -0.20 -8.99
CA PRO A 53 4.76 -1.01 -10.17
C PRO A 53 5.89 -0.99 -11.21
N ALA A 54 6.66 0.10 -11.31
CA ALA A 54 7.74 0.22 -12.29
C ALA A 54 8.92 -0.71 -11.98
N VAL A 55 9.10 -1.10 -10.72
CA VAL A 55 10.17 -2.03 -10.29
C VAL A 55 9.80 -3.49 -10.57
N HIS A 56 8.51 -3.76 -10.78
CA HIS A 56 7.95 -5.10 -10.95
C HIS A 56 7.35 -5.32 -12.36
N GLU A 57 7.76 -4.50 -13.34
CA GLU A 57 7.25 -4.62 -14.70
C GLU A 57 7.64 -5.97 -15.33
N GLY A 58 6.65 -6.71 -15.83
CA GLY A 58 6.84 -8.02 -16.44
C GLY A 58 6.95 -9.18 -15.44
N GLU A 59 6.90 -8.93 -14.14
CA GLU A 59 6.81 -10.01 -13.14
C GLU A 59 5.44 -10.69 -13.21
N PRO A 60 5.38 -12.03 -13.16
CA PRO A 60 4.11 -12.75 -13.17
C PRO A 60 3.34 -12.47 -11.88
N THR A 61 2.04 -12.20 -12.01
CA THR A 61 1.15 -12.06 -10.85
C THR A 61 1.09 -13.37 -10.07
N PRO A 62 0.90 -13.34 -8.72
CA PRO A 62 0.82 -14.57 -7.91
C PRO A 62 -0.36 -15.49 -8.28
N ILE A 63 -1.30 -14.99 -9.08
CA ILE A 63 -2.46 -15.72 -9.60
C ILE A 63 -2.50 -15.60 -11.12
N GLU A 64 -2.97 -16.65 -11.78
CA GLU A 64 -3.33 -16.59 -13.20
C GLU A 64 -4.70 -15.93 -13.33
N LEU A 65 -4.73 -14.77 -13.99
CA LEU A 65 -5.99 -14.08 -14.30
C LEU A 65 -6.58 -14.65 -15.59
N PRO A 66 -7.91 -14.84 -15.68
CA PRO A 66 -8.56 -15.24 -16.92
C PRO A 66 -8.25 -14.26 -18.06
N GLU A 67 -8.11 -14.77 -19.30
CA GLU A 67 -7.78 -13.94 -20.47
C GLU A 67 -8.74 -12.76 -20.66
N GLU A 68 -10.03 -12.96 -20.34
CA GLU A 68 -11.04 -11.89 -20.42
C GLU A 68 -10.72 -10.71 -19.51
N VAL A 69 -10.20 -10.99 -18.31
CA VAL A 69 -9.81 -9.98 -17.32
C VAL A 69 -8.55 -9.25 -17.78
N MET A 70 -7.55 -9.99 -18.26
CA MET A 70 -6.31 -9.39 -18.79
C MET A 70 -6.59 -8.43 -19.96
N ARG A 71 -7.48 -8.80 -20.87
CA ARG A 71 -7.90 -7.96 -22.00
C ARG A 71 -8.60 -6.66 -21.57
N LYS A 72 -9.26 -6.65 -20.40
CA LYS A 72 -9.93 -5.46 -19.86
C LYS A 72 -8.97 -4.50 -19.17
N ILE A 73 -7.95 -5.02 -18.50
CA ILE A 73 -6.96 -4.22 -17.74
C ILE A 73 -5.88 -3.63 -18.67
N GLY A 74 -5.55 -4.30 -19.77
CA GLY A 74 -4.57 -3.83 -20.75
C GLY A 74 -5.07 -2.75 -21.73
N LYS A 75 -6.21 -2.13 -21.47
CA LYS A 75 -6.76 -0.98 -22.20
C LYS A 75 -6.75 0.25 -21.31
#